data_AF-B3DV79-F1
#
_entry.id   AF-B3DV79-F1
#
_cell.length_a   1.000
_cell.length_b   1.000
_cell.length_c   1.000
_cell.angle_alpha   90.00
_cell.angle_beta   90.00
_cell.angle_gamma   90.00
#
_symmetry.space_group_name_H-M   'P 1'
#
loop_
_entity.id
_entity.type
_entity.pdbx_description
1 polymer ?
#
loop_
_entity_poly.entity_id
_entity_poly.type
_entity_poly.pdbx_seq_one_letter_code
_entity_poly.pdbx_strand_id
1 'polypeptide(L)'
;MSEPDEKKLTYFFYKIVKVKRIDPEETKRLKKEFKGVQKKYLKYLAENKRESLLQWGFTDKDIDTYLKHGKLPENCGWSVDHRIPLFLSGNLEDPNSFDNLDLLPNPLHDLKTKLIDSKIDRVLNKLAGKYGSYGFPKNGKAVELAHSPFSHYSRTANLEDKDNR
;
A
#
# COMPACT_ATOMS: atom_id res chain seq x y z
N MET A 1 -29.94 6.09 -20.96
CA MET A 1 -29.36 5.14 -20.00
C MET A 1 -27.95 4.86 -20.48
N SER A 2 -26.94 5.42 -19.79
CA SER A 2 -25.53 5.23 -20.17
C SER A 2 -25.02 3.91 -19.62
N GLU A 3 -24.38 3.13 -20.48
CA GLU A 3 -23.76 1.84 -20.14
C GLU A 3 -22.76 1.99 -18.98
N PRO A 4 -22.58 0.94 -18.15
CA PRO A 4 -21.59 0.97 -17.09
C PRO A 4 -20.19 1.04 -17.68
N ASP A 5 -19.42 2.04 -17.26
CA ASP A 5 -18.02 2.26 -17.65
C ASP A 5 -17.16 1.05 -17.25
N GLU A 6 -16.83 0.22 -18.25
CA GLU A 6 -16.03 -1.02 -18.12
C GLU A 6 -14.67 -0.80 -17.46
N LYS A 7 -14.20 0.45 -17.36
CA LYS A 7 -12.97 0.80 -16.63
C LYS A 7 -13.04 0.54 -15.12
N LYS A 8 -14.21 0.30 -14.53
CA LYS A 8 -14.33 -0.05 -13.10
C LYS A 8 -14.16 -1.54 -12.81
N LEU A 9 -13.85 -2.37 -13.80
CA LEU A 9 -13.68 -3.83 -13.68
C LEU A 9 -12.21 -4.30 -13.77
N THR A 10 -11.24 -3.46 -13.43
CA THR A 10 -9.87 -3.94 -13.15
C THR A 10 -9.67 -4.15 -11.66
N TYR A 11 -9.46 -5.42 -11.28
CA TYR A 11 -9.43 -5.93 -9.89
C TYR A 11 -8.36 -5.30 -8.98
N PHE A 12 -7.39 -4.54 -9.52
CA PHE A 12 -6.45 -3.74 -8.74
C PHE A 12 -6.00 -2.49 -9.52
N PHE A 13 -6.28 -1.30 -9.01
CA PHE A 13 -5.64 -0.06 -9.44
C PHE A 13 -4.39 0.17 -8.59
N TYR A 14 -3.19 -0.01 -9.18
CA TYR A 14 -1.94 0.30 -8.48
C TYR A 14 -1.50 1.73 -8.76
N LYS A 15 -1.35 2.52 -7.69
CA LYS A 15 -0.70 3.84 -7.74
C LYS A 15 0.73 3.71 -7.24
N ILE A 16 1.70 4.13 -8.04
CA ILE A 16 3.08 4.27 -7.57
C ILE A 16 3.10 5.40 -6.53
N VAL A 17 3.51 5.08 -5.31
CA VAL A 17 3.56 6.02 -4.18
C VAL A 17 4.99 6.15 -3.67
N LYS A 18 5.38 7.37 -3.26
CA LYS A 18 6.63 7.60 -2.55
C LYS A 18 6.48 7.06 -1.12
N VAL A 19 7.35 6.14 -0.73
CA VAL A 19 7.37 5.53 0.62
C VAL A 19 8.57 6.01 1.42
N LYS A 20 8.47 5.97 2.76
CA LYS A 20 9.58 6.27 3.67
C LYS A 20 9.62 5.22 4.76
N ARG A 21 10.80 4.69 5.04
CA ARG A 21 10.96 3.67 6.07
C ARG A 21 10.73 4.27 7.46
N ILE A 22 9.99 3.56 8.31
CA ILE A 22 9.81 3.90 9.73
C ILE A 22 10.94 3.26 10.55
N ASP A 23 11.37 3.95 11.60
CA ASP A 23 12.33 3.40 12.57
C ASP A 23 11.83 2.06 13.18
N PRO A 24 12.70 1.08 13.45
CA PRO A 24 12.26 -0.21 14.01
C PRO A 24 11.55 -0.09 15.37
N GLU A 25 11.96 0.81 16.27
CA GLU A 25 11.31 1.00 17.57
C GLU A 25 9.94 1.64 17.40
N GLU A 26 9.85 2.61 16.52
CA GLU A 26 8.58 3.23 16.15
C GLU A 26 7.62 2.21 15.50
N THR A 27 8.15 1.35 14.64
CA THR A 27 7.38 0.24 14.04
C THR A 27 6.82 -0.70 15.11
N LYS A 28 7.60 -1.01 16.16
CA LYS A 28 7.12 -1.83 17.29
C LYS A 28 6.00 -1.13 18.05
N ARG A 29 6.10 0.18 18.26
CA ARG A 29 5.04 0.99 18.90
C ARG A 29 3.76 0.96 18.07
N LEU A 30 3.85 1.30 16.80
CA LEU A 30 2.72 1.30 15.87
C LEU A 30 2.04 -0.07 15.73
N LYS A 31 2.81 -1.17 15.81
CA LYS A 31 2.25 -2.54 15.84
C LYS A 31 1.40 -2.81 17.09
N LYS A 32 1.76 -2.24 18.24
CA LYS A 32 0.96 -2.37 19.47
C LYS A 32 -0.35 -1.58 19.35
N GLU A 33 -0.27 -0.37 18.79
CA GLU A 33 -1.43 0.51 18.56
C GLU A 33 -2.40 -0.07 17.53
N PHE A 34 -1.88 -0.76 16.51
CA PHE A 34 -2.67 -1.36 15.44
C PHE A 34 -3.80 -2.26 15.95
N LYS A 35 -3.60 -3.02 17.04
CA LYS A 35 -4.68 -3.86 17.61
C LYS A 35 -5.91 -3.06 18.02
N GLY A 36 -5.73 -1.84 18.54
CA GLY A 36 -6.84 -0.96 18.89
C GLY A 36 -7.53 -0.39 17.66
N VAL A 37 -6.73 0.00 16.66
CA VAL A 37 -7.22 0.54 15.39
C VAL A 37 -7.97 -0.51 14.57
N GLN A 38 -7.44 -1.72 14.46
CA GLN A 38 -8.05 -2.85 13.77
C GLN A 38 -9.48 -3.11 14.29
N LYS A 39 -9.67 -3.07 15.62
CA LYS A 39 -11.00 -3.23 16.22
C LYS A 39 -11.96 -2.12 15.76
N LYS A 40 -11.49 -0.86 15.73
CA LYS A 40 -12.31 0.27 15.27
C LYS A 40 -12.62 0.15 13.77
N TYR A 41 -11.66 -0.30 12.96
CA TYR A 41 -11.83 -0.49 11.53
C TYR A 41 -12.88 -1.55 11.20
N LEU A 42 -12.85 -2.70 11.89
CA LEU A 42 -13.85 -3.75 11.71
C LEU A 42 -15.27 -3.30 12.08
N LYS A 43 -15.43 -2.50 13.14
CA LYS A 43 -16.71 -1.88 13.50
C LYS A 43 -17.20 -0.92 12.43
N TYR A 44 -16.30 -0.07 11.93
CA TYR A 44 -16.59 0.85 10.84
C TYR A 44 -17.09 0.09 9.59
N LEU A 45 -16.45 -1.02 9.21
CA LEU A 45 -16.92 -1.86 8.10
C LEU A 45 -18.33 -2.43 8.36
N ALA A 46 -18.61 -2.92 9.57
CA ALA A 46 -19.92 -3.45 9.92
C ALA A 46 -21.04 -2.41 9.79
N GLU A 47 -20.76 -1.17 10.15
CA GLU A 47 -21.72 -0.05 10.13
C GLU A 47 -21.89 0.55 8.73
N ASN A 48 -20.81 0.67 7.96
CA ASN A 48 -20.77 1.49 6.74
C ASN A 48 -20.62 0.69 5.45
N LYS A 49 -20.24 -0.59 5.54
CA LYS A 49 -19.88 -1.43 4.38
C LYS A 49 -20.57 -2.80 4.44
N ARG A 50 -21.75 -2.89 5.06
CA ARG A 50 -22.49 -4.15 5.24
C ARG A 50 -22.68 -4.91 3.93
N GLU A 51 -23.14 -4.25 2.87
CA GLU A 51 -23.37 -4.90 1.57
C GLU A 51 -22.10 -5.52 0.98
N SER A 52 -20.96 -4.81 1.07
CA SER A 52 -19.67 -5.34 0.62
C SER A 52 -19.24 -6.56 1.44
N LEU A 53 -19.45 -6.54 2.75
CA LEU A 53 -19.15 -7.68 3.62
C LEU A 53 -19.98 -8.92 3.24
N LEU A 54 -21.28 -8.74 2.94
CA LEU A 54 -22.12 -9.83 2.46
C LEU A 54 -21.63 -10.38 1.11
N GLN A 55 -21.25 -9.51 0.18
CA GLN A 55 -20.67 -9.91 -1.11
C GLN A 55 -19.34 -10.67 -0.96
N TRP A 56 -18.58 -10.36 0.08
CA TRP A 56 -17.33 -11.04 0.43
C TRP A 56 -17.52 -12.35 1.20
N GLY A 57 -18.77 -12.77 1.41
CA GLY A 57 -19.11 -14.06 1.99
C GLY A 57 -19.29 -14.05 3.51
N PHE A 58 -19.30 -12.89 4.16
CA PHE A 58 -19.72 -12.80 5.56
C PHE A 58 -21.24 -12.95 5.66
N THR A 59 -21.72 -13.67 6.66
CA THR A 59 -23.15 -13.74 6.96
C THR A 59 -23.60 -12.56 7.82
N ASP A 60 -24.90 -12.26 7.85
CA ASP A 60 -25.45 -11.28 8.80
C ASP A 60 -25.07 -11.63 10.25
N LYS A 61 -25.06 -12.92 10.58
CA LYS A 61 -24.63 -13.44 11.88
C LYS A 61 -23.15 -13.13 12.15
N ASP A 62 -22.27 -13.27 11.16
CA ASP A 62 -20.85 -12.93 11.31
C ASP A 62 -20.66 -11.44 11.59
N ILE A 63 -21.37 -10.59 10.84
CA ILE A 63 -21.30 -9.14 10.96
C ILE A 63 -21.76 -8.73 12.36
N ASP A 64 -22.89 -9.26 12.82
CA ASP A 64 -23.51 -8.86 14.07
C ASP A 64 -22.78 -9.45 15.30
N THR A 65 -22.26 -10.68 15.20
CA THR A 65 -21.59 -11.38 16.32
C THR A 65 -20.12 -11.00 16.47
N TYR A 66 -19.42 -10.68 15.36
CA TYR A 66 -17.98 -10.46 15.37
C TYR A 66 -17.60 -9.05 14.95
N LEU A 67 -17.99 -8.60 13.74
CA LEU A 67 -17.46 -7.36 13.18
C LEU A 67 -17.94 -6.12 13.95
N LYS A 68 -19.21 -6.08 14.37
CA LYS A 68 -19.73 -5.03 15.29
C LYS A 68 -18.99 -4.96 16.62
N HIS A 69 -18.33 -6.04 17.02
CA HIS A 69 -17.52 -6.11 18.23
C HIS A 69 -16.01 -5.94 17.95
N GLY A 70 -15.64 -5.60 16.71
CA GLY A 70 -14.26 -5.36 16.30
C GLY A 70 -13.45 -6.65 16.17
N LYS A 71 -14.09 -7.77 15.83
CA LYS A 71 -13.44 -9.08 15.65
C LYS A 71 -13.79 -9.66 14.28
N LEU A 72 -12.91 -10.52 13.78
CA LEU A 72 -13.23 -11.40 12.67
C LEU A 72 -13.69 -12.77 13.21
N PRO A 73 -14.61 -13.47 12.55
CA PRO A 73 -14.94 -14.85 12.90
C PRO A 73 -13.71 -15.74 12.76
N GLU A 74 -13.64 -16.78 13.60
CA GLU A 74 -12.59 -17.78 13.49
C GLU A 74 -12.69 -18.49 12.13
N ASN A 75 -11.54 -18.67 11.46
CA ASN A 75 -11.45 -19.32 10.15
C ASN A 75 -12.23 -18.66 9.00
N CYS A 76 -12.61 -17.38 9.11
CA CYS A 76 -13.32 -16.68 8.02
C CYS A 76 -12.48 -16.50 6.74
N GLY A 77 -11.17 -16.76 6.78
CA GLY A 77 -10.32 -16.61 5.61
C GLY A 77 -9.96 -15.15 5.27
N TRP A 78 -10.20 -14.20 6.17
CA TRP A 78 -9.89 -12.78 5.99
C TRP A 78 -8.95 -12.25 7.06
N SER A 79 -8.17 -11.24 6.70
CA SER A 79 -7.26 -10.50 7.57
C SER A 79 -7.30 -9.01 7.28
N VAL A 80 -7.15 -8.17 8.31
CA VAL A 80 -6.93 -6.74 8.11
C VAL A 80 -5.44 -6.52 7.88
N ASP A 81 -5.10 -5.88 6.77
CA ASP A 81 -3.72 -5.62 6.38
C ASP A 81 -3.52 -4.14 6.04
N HIS A 82 -2.26 -3.70 6.08
CA HIS A 82 -1.88 -2.40 5.58
C HIS A 82 -1.65 -2.43 4.07
N ARG A 83 -2.24 -1.47 3.34
CA ARG A 83 -2.04 -1.28 1.89
C ARG A 83 -0.58 -0.93 1.59
N ILE A 84 -0.03 0.04 2.32
CA ILE A 84 1.40 0.32 2.39
C ILE A 84 1.92 -0.35 3.67
N PRO A 85 2.87 -1.30 3.57
CA PRO A 85 3.40 -1.99 4.75
C PRO A 85 3.86 -1.01 5.81
N LEU A 86 3.57 -1.31 7.08
CA LEU A 86 3.81 -0.39 8.19
C LEU A 86 5.25 0.13 8.26
N PHE A 87 6.24 -0.70 7.92
CA PHE A 87 7.63 -0.29 7.93
C PHE A 87 8.00 0.68 6.78
N LEU A 88 7.12 0.90 5.79
CA LEU A 88 7.29 1.79 4.63
C LEU A 88 6.35 2.99 4.63
N SER A 89 5.44 3.10 5.59
CA SER A 89 4.41 4.13 5.62
C SER A 89 4.85 5.43 6.31
N GLY A 90 6.15 5.70 6.45
CA GLY A 90 6.67 6.90 7.13
C GLY A 90 6.43 8.23 6.40
N ASN A 91 5.81 8.21 5.22
CA ASN A 91 5.30 9.40 4.53
C ASN A 91 3.81 9.63 4.81
N LEU A 92 3.12 8.68 5.45
CA LEU A 92 1.74 8.87 5.89
C LEU A 92 1.72 9.69 7.17
N GLU A 93 0.73 10.55 7.31
CA GLU A 93 0.47 11.29 8.56
C GLU A 93 0.15 10.31 9.70
N ASP A 94 -0.69 9.30 9.41
CA ASP A 94 -0.94 8.17 10.30
C ASP A 94 -0.74 6.83 9.55
N PRO A 95 0.35 6.09 9.85
CA PRO A 95 0.62 4.74 9.35
C PRO A 95 -0.51 3.72 9.57
N ASN A 96 -1.32 3.91 10.61
CA ASN A 96 -2.45 3.05 10.97
C ASN A 96 -3.81 3.64 10.54
N SER A 97 -3.84 4.74 9.78
CA SER A 97 -5.09 5.33 9.28
C SER A 97 -5.93 4.31 8.53
N PHE A 98 -7.26 4.45 8.61
CA PHE A 98 -8.20 3.57 7.90
C PHE A 98 -7.95 3.56 6.39
N ASP A 99 -7.46 4.66 5.83
CA ASP A 99 -7.11 4.76 4.40
C ASP A 99 -5.94 3.87 3.99
N ASN A 100 -5.08 3.52 4.96
CA ASN A 100 -3.99 2.56 4.78
C ASN A 100 -4.41 1.14 5.18
N LEU A 101 -5.64 0.90 5.62
CA LEU A 101 -6.13 -0.43 5.97
C LEU A 101 -7.02 -1.01 4.88
N ASP A 102 -6.98 -2.33 4.78
CA ASP A 102 -7.86 -3.06 3.90
C ASP A 102 -8.18 -4.45 4.47
N LEU A 103 -9.30 -5.03 4.03
CA LEU A 103 -9.69 -6.39 4.41
C LEU A 103 -9.32 -7.31 3.26
N LEU A 104 -8.32 -8.17 3.48
CA LEU A 104 -7.77 -9.06 2.45
C LEU A 104 -8.12 -10.52 2.72
N PRO A 105 -8.38 -11.33 1.66
CA PRO A 105 -8.37 -12.78 1.78
C PRO A 105 -6.98 -13.26 2.25
N ASN A 106 -6.96 -14.21 3.19
CA ASN A 106 -5.74 -14.77 3.78
C ASN A 106 -4.73 -15.25 2.73
N PRO A 107 -5.12 -15.92 1.63
CA PRO A 107 -4.16 -16.31 0.59
C PRO A 107 -3.42 -15.10 -0.04
N LEU A 108 -4.11 -13.98 -0.24
CA LEU A 108 -3.53 -12.76 -0.80
C LEU A 108 -2.66 -12.03 0.23
N HIS A 109 -3.14 -11.95 1.48
CA HIS A 109 -2.35 -11.40 2.60
C HIS A 109 -1.03 -12.16 2.77
N ASP A 110 -1.07 -13.49 2.74
CA ASP A 110 0.10 -14.34 2.89
C ASP A 110 1.06 -14.18 1.72
N LEU A 111 0.53 -14.11 0.49
CA LEU A 111 1.32 -13.88 -0.71
C LEU A 111 2.03 -12.53 -0.64
N LYS A 112 1.31 -11.45 -0.30
CA LYS A 112 1.86 -10.10 -0.13
C LYS A 112 2.96 -10.11 0.93
N THR A 113 2.69 -10.66 2.10
CA THR A 113 3.65 -10.72 3.21
C THR A 113 4.92 -11.47 2.83
N LYS A 114 4.80 -12.66 2.24
CA LYS A 114 5.95 -13.54 1.92
C LYS A 114 6.74 -13.06 0.72
N LEU A 115 6.08 -12.65 -0.35
CA LEU A 115 6.73 -12.40 -1.64
C LEU A 115 7.06 -10.94 -1.89
N ILE A 116 6.33 -10.00 -1.27
CA ILE A 116 6.50 -8.57 -1.50
C ILE A 116 7.18 -7.96 -0.27
N ASP A 117 6.49 -7.92 0.86
CA ASP A 117 6.91 -7.16 2.04
C ASP A 117 8.23 -7.69 2.60
N SER A 118 8.34 -9.01 2.76
CA SER A 118 9.57 -9.67 3.26
C SER A 118 10.77 -9.48 2.32
N LYS A 119 10.55 -9.44 1.00
CA LYS A 119 11.63 -9.22 0.03
C LYS A 119 12.10 -7.78 0.05
N ILE A 120 11.17 -6.81 0.08
CA ILE A 120 11.50 -5.39 0.17
C ILE A 120 12.27 -5.12 1.46
N ASP A 121 11.79 -5.63 2.60
CA ASP A 121 12.46 -5.44 3.87
C ASP A 121 13.89 -6.01 3.86
N ARG A 122 14.07 -7.23 3.34
CA ARG A 122 15.39 -7.86 3.20
C ARG A 122 16.35 -7.04 2.33
N VAL A 123 15.88 -6.56 1.17
CA VAL A 123 16.71 -5.75 0.26
C VAL A 123 17.13 -4.45 0.96
N LEU A 124 16.18 -3.76 1.58
CA LEU A 124 16.47 -2.52 2.30
C LEU A 124 17.46 -2.74 3.44
N ASN A 125 17.30 -3.79 4.24
CA ASN A 125 18.23 -4.13 5.32
C ASN A 125 19.65 -4.43 4.81
N LYS A 126 19.77 -5.15 3.69
CA LYS A 126 21.09 -5.38 3.06
C LYS A 126 21.74 -4.08 2.59
N LEU A 127 20.96 -3.18 2.00
CA LEU A 127 21.47 -1.89 1.53
C LEU A 127 21.92 -1.00 2.71
N ALA A 128 21.17 -0.96 3.81
CA ALA A 128 21.59 -0.23 5.01
C ALA A 128 22.92 -0.75 5.58
N GLY A 129 23.09 -2.08 5.66
CA GLY A 129 24.35 -2.69 6.10
C GLY A 129 25.52 -2.39 5.17
N LYS A 130 25.30 -2.36 3.84
CA LYS A 130 26.35 -2.10 2.84
C LYS A 130 26.79 -0.64 2.80
N TYR A 131 25.88 0.31 3.01
CA TYR A 131 26.14 1.75 2.87
C TYR A 131 26.32 2.48 4.20
N GLY A 132 26.65 1.77 5.27
CA GLY A 132 27.21 2.35 6.50
C GLY A 132 26.24 3.08 7.43
N SER A 133 24.92 2.98 7.20
CA SER A 133 23.95 3.48 8.16
C SER A 133 23.45 2.32 9.02
N TYR A 134 24.10 2.07 10.17
CA TYR A 134 23.42 1.45 11.30
C TYR A 134 22.26 2.38 11.69
N GLY A 135 21.07 2.12 11.14
CA GLY A 135 19.93 3.04 11.21
C GLY A 135 19.89 3.96 9.99
N PHE A 136 18.96 3.63 9.09
CA PHE A 136 18.57 4.46 7.95
C PHE A 136 18.41 5.94 8.36
N PRO A 137 18.80 6.90 7.52
CA PRO A 137 18.76 8.31 7.89
C PRO A 137 17.32 8.71 8.26
N LYS A 138 17.13 9.20 9.49
CA LYS A 138 15.84 9.70 10.03
C LYS A 138 15.15 10.67 9.06
N ASN A 139 15.93 11.38 8.25
CA ASN A 139 15.53 12.16 7.08
C ASN A 139 16.54 11.95 5.95
N GLY A 140 16.08 11.57 4.75
CA GLY A 140 16.92 11.48 3.55
C GLY A 140 16.35 12.35 2.44
N LYS A 141 17.18 13.23 1.86
CA LYS A 141 16.90 13.86 0.56
C LYS A 141 17.28 12.86 -0.53
N ALA A 142 16.31 12.44 -1.34
CA ALA A 142 16.60 11.73 -2.58
C ALA A 142 16.94 12.76 -3.67
N VAL A 143 17.90 12.42 -4.54
CA VAL A 143 18.11 13.14 -5.79
C VAL A 143 17.05 12.64 -6.77
N GLU A 144 16.24 13.55 -7.30
CA GLU A 144 15.36 13.25 -8.42
C GLU A 144 16.24 12.82 -9.60
N LEU A 145 15.98 11.64 -10.18
CA LEU A 145 16.61 11.29 -11.44
C LEU A 145 16.12 12.29 -12.48
N ALA A 146 16.95 13.31 -12.75
CA ALA A 146 16.80 14.12 -13.94
C ALA A 146 16.65 13.16 -15.12
N HIS A 147 15.68 13.44 -15.99
CA HIS A 147 15.43 12.67 -17.20
C HIS A 147 16.74 12.22 -17.83
N SER A 148 16.80 10.94 -18.18
CA SER A 148 17.92 10.35 -18.91
C SER A 148 18.29 11.28 -20.07
N PRO A 149 19.56 11.73 -20.19
CA PRO A 149 19.99 12.55 -21.32
C PRO A 149 19.86 11.82 -22.66
N PHE A 150 19.43 10.56 -22.67
CA PHE A 150 19.25 9.73 -23.86
C PHE A 150 17.80 9.69 -24.38
N SER A 151 16.84 10.46 -23.83
CA SER A 151 15.43 10.40 -24.27
C SER A 151 15.05 11.31 -25.45
N HIS A 152 16.00 11.81 -26.24
CA HIS A 152 15.72 12.54 -27.48
C HIS A 152 16.37 11.89 -28.71
N TYR A 153 16.02 10.62 -28.97
CA TYR A 153 15.93 10.15 -30.35
C TYR A 153 14.56 10.54 -30.91
N SER A 154 14.50 11.70 -31.54
CA SER A 154 13.63 12.02 -32.70
C SER A 154 13.67 13.53 -32.92
N ARG A 155 14.54 13.97 -33.82
CA ARG A 155 14.21 15.14 -34.63
C ARG A 155 14.06 14.66 -36.05
N THR A 156 12.79 14.55 -36.43
CA THR A 156 12.33 14.47 -37.82
C THR A 156 13.03 15.53 -38.65
N ALA A 157 13.47 15.11 -39.83
CA ALA A 157 13.96 15.97 -40.88
C ALA A 157 12.96 17.09 -41.16
N ASN A 158 13.45 18.33 -41.19
CA ASN A 158 12.93 19.33 -42.09
C ASN A 158 14.12 19.85 -42.89
N LEU A 159 14.15 19.38 -44.14
CA LEU A 159 14.71 20.09 -45.27
C LEU A 159 14.10 21.50 -45.29
N GLU A 160 14.93 22.53 -45.33
CA GLU A 160 14.93 23.47 -46.46
C GLU A 160 16.18 24.34 -46.43
N ASP A 161 16.88 24.27 -47.57
CA ASP A 161 18.00 25.10 -47.96
C ASP A 161 17.67 26.60 -47.94
N LYS A 162 18.67 27.44 -47.67
CA LYS A 162 19.34 28.26 -48.71
C LYS A 162 20.23 29.34 -48.09
N ASP A 163 21.49 29.32 -48.52
CA ASP A 163 22.33 30.45 -48.93
C ASP A 163 22.02 31.84 -48.31
N ASN A 164 22.98 32.37 -47.54
CA ASN A 164 23.85 33.45 -48.06
C ASN A 164 24.76 34.08 -46.98
N ARG A 165 26.03 34.23 -47.39
CA ARG A 165 27.15 35.06 -46.88
C ARG A 165 28.08 34.47 -45.84
#